data_AF-A0A1F3K2Q4-F1
#
_entry.id   AF-A0A1F3K2Q4-F1
#
_cell.length_a   1.000
_cell.length_b   1.000
_cell.length_c   1.000
_cell.angle_alpha   90.00
_cell.angle_beta   90.00
_cell.angle_gamma   90.00
#
_symmetry.space_group_name_H-M   'P 1'
#
loop_
_entity.id
_entity.type
_entity.pdbx_description
1 polymer ?
#
loop_
_entity_poly.entity_id
_entity_poly.type
_entity_poly.pdbx_seq_one_letter_code
_entity_poly.pdbx_strand_id
1 'polypeptide(L)'
;MYYESTGETGSQYSEITGERGTSIIDTIYKRMCNVDLSNVSSIYKIHVNVGTGYDLSDLFDYAFIVNDSLNLPDGMTYTSYGSQIYLGLYNIYKTDMNYYKVWLEDADGELSEPKYFY
;
A
#
# COMPACT_ATOMS: atom_id res chain seq x y z
N MET A 1 -9.85 -51.27 50.49
CA MET A 1 -9.28 -50.41 49.44
C MET A 1 -10.46 -49.70 48.79
N TYR A 2 -10.69 -48.43 49.14
CA TYR A 2 -11.74 -47.56 48.59
C TYR A 2 -11.25 -47.04 47.21
N TYR A 3 -12.08 -46.73 46.21
CA TYR A 3 -12.98 -45.56 46.07
C TYR A 3 -14.15 -45.88 45.11
N GLU A 4 -15.40 -45.61 45.51
CA GLU A 4 -16.31 -44.52 45.06
C GLU A 4 -16.82 -44.59 43.62
N SER A 5 -18.15 -44.67 43.50
CA SER A 5 -18.91 -44.42 42.26
C SER A 5 -19.34 -42.96 42.19
N THR A 6 -19.21 -42.34 41.03
CA THR A 6 -20.04 -41.23 40.50
C THR A 6 -19.75 -41.22 39.00
N GLY A 7 -20.63 -40.95 38.05
CA GLY A 7 -21.93 -40.32 37.97
C GLY A 7 -22.04 -39.88 36.49
N GLU A 8 -23.23 -40.00 35.91
CA GLU A 8 -23.58 -39.76 34.51
C GLU A 8 -23.13 -38.35 34.02
N THR A 9 -22.86 -38.05 32.75
CA THR A 9 -23.82 -37.92 31.63
C THR A 9 -23.06 -37.24 30.47
N GLY A 10 -23.49 -37.45 29.22
CA GLY A 10 -23.23 -36.47 28.16
C GLY A 10 -22.93 -37.09 26.81
N SER A 11 -23.95 -37.48 26.06
CA SER A 11 -23.84 -37.57 24.61
C SER A 11 -23.53 -36.17 24.08
N GLN A 12 -22.39 -35.98 23.41
CA GLN A 12 -22.20 -34.85 22.51
C GLN A 12 -22.18 -35.39 21.08
N TYR A 13 -23.19 -34.96 20.32
CA TYR A 13 -23.25 -35.13 18.88
C TYR A 13 -22.01 -34.49 18.26
N SER A 14 -21.24 -35.25 17.49
CA SER A 14 -20.17 -34.70 16.67
C SER A 14 -20.78 -34.21 15.35
N GLU A 15 -21.10 -32.92 15.26
CA GLU A 15 -21.34 -32.27 13.98
C GLU A 15 -20.00 -31.68 13.53
N ILE A 16 -19.24 -32.45 12.74
CA ILE A 16 -18.12 -31.90 11.99
C ILE A 16 -18.76 -31.13 10.83
N THR A 17 -19.11 -29.87 11.06
CA THR A 17 -19.25 -28.93 9.96
C THR A 17 -17.85 -28.67 9.45
N GLY A 18 -17.48 -29.38 8.39
CA GLY A 18 -16.28 -29.11 7.64
C GLY A 18 -16.38 -27.73 7.01
N GLU A 19 -16.05 -26.68 7.77
CA GLU A 19 -15.60 -25.45 7.16
C GLU A 19 -14.26 -25.78 6.52
N ARG A 20 -14.29 -25.95 5.19
CA ARG A 20 -13.09 -25.86 4.37
C ARG A 20 -12.36 -24.60 4.81
N GLY A 21 -11.29 -24.78 5.58
CA GLY A 21 -10.33 -23.71 5.84
C GLY A 21 -9.71 -23.31 4.52
N THR A 22 -10.38 -22.44 3.77
CA THR A 22 -9.71 -21.56 2.82
C THR A 22 -8.95 -20.57 3.68
N SER A 23 -7.78 -20.99 4.14
CA SER A 23 -6.75 -20.06 4.58
C SER A 23 -6.26 -19.36 3.32
N ILE A 24 -7.04 -18.37 2.85
CA ILE A 24 -6.52 -17.37 1.93
C ILE A 24 -5.57 -16.58 2.81
N ILE A 25 -4.29 -16.93 2.77
CA ILE A 25 -3.26 -16.05 3.30
C ILE A 25 -3.28 -14.86 2.35
N ASP A 26 -4.07 -13.87 2.71
CA ASP A 26 -4.11 -12.57 2.09
C ASP A 26 -2.71 -11.97 2.24
N THR A 27 -1.89 -12.19 1.22
CA THR A 27 -0.51 -11.75 1.22
C THR A 27 -0.52 -10.25 1.07
N ILE A 28 -0.02 -9.56 2.09
CA ILE A 28 0.12 -8.11 2.08
C ILE A 28 1.39 -7.75 1.32
N TYR A 29 1.25 -6.95 0.27
CA TYR A 29 2.36 -6.39 -0.49
C TYR A 29 2.50 -4.90 -0.18
N LYS A 30 3.73 -4.44 0.04
CA LYS A 30 4.03 -3.00 0.07
C LYS A 30 3.98 -2.47 -1.36
N ARG A 31 3.05 -1.57 -1.65
CA ARG A 31 3.02 -0.88 -2.95
C ARG A 31 4.02 0.26 -2.91
N MET A 32 4.96 0.25 -3.85
CA MET A 32 5.96 1.29 -4.02
C MET A 32 5.79 1.99 -5.36
N CYS A 33 6.02 3.29 -5.39
CA CYS A 33 5.98 4.11 -6.59
C CYS A 33 7.37 4.67 -6.90
N ASN A 34 7.87 4.41 -8.10
CA ASN A 34 9.13 4.98 -8.56
C ASN A 34 8.92 6.42 -9.03
N VAL A 35 9.74 7.33 -8.53
CA VAL A 35 9.75 8.74 -8.93
C VAL A 35 11.18 9.09 -9.33
N ASP A 36 11.31 9.67 -10.51
CA ASP A 36 12.59 10.11 -11.06
C ASP A 36 12.73 11.63 -10.91
N LEU A 37 13.71 12.04 -10.12
CA LEU A 37 13.98 13.42 -9.74
C LEU A 37 15.00 14.11 -10.67
N SER A 38 15.45 13.45 -11.75
CA SER A 38 16.55 13.94 -12.59
C SER A 38 16.22 15.15 -13.46
N ASN A 39 14.94 15.39 -13.77
CA ASN A 39 14.54 16.34 -14.82
C ASN A 39 13.94 17.65 -14.31
N VAL A 40 13.93 17.90 -12.99
CA VAL A 40 13.34 19.11 -12.43
C VAL A 40 14.35 19.78 -11.51
N SER A 41 14.80 20.98 -11.90
CA SER A 41 15.60 21.84 -11.03
C SER A 41 14.70 22.36 -9.94
N SER A 42 14.92 21.91 -8.70
CA SER A 42 14.17 22.34 -7.50
C SER A 42 12.72 21.84 -7.46
N ILE A 43 12.54 20.55 -7.18
CA ILE A 43 11.23 19.96 -6.94
C ILE A 43 10.70 20.47 -5.60
N TYR A 44 9.52 21.08 -5.62
CA TYR A 44 8.82 21.55 -4.44
C TYR A 44 7.77 20.56 -3.94
N LYS A 45 7.03 19.91 -4.85
CA LYS A 45 6.09 18.83 -4.50
C LYS A 45 6.17 17.64 -5.44
N ILE A 46 5.85 16.47 -4.88
CA ILE A 46 5.60 15.24 -5.62
C ILE A 46 4.12 14.92 -5.47
N HIS A 47 3.39 14.98 -6.58
CA HIS A 47 1.97 14.62 -6.61
C HIS A 47 1.82 13.15 -6.96
N VAL A 48 1.01 12.43 -6.20
CA VAL A 48 0.73 11.01 -6.42
C VAL A 48 -0.78 10.81 -6.35
N ASN A 49 -1.30 10.33 -7.48
CA ASN A 49 -2.69 9.87 -7.59
C ASN A 49 -2.71 8.36 -7.84
N VAL A 50 -3.63 7.67 -7.19
CA VAL A 50 -3.81 6.23 -7.28
C VAL A 50 -5.30 5.97 -7.49
N GLY A 51 -5.63 5.18 -8.50
CA GLY A 51 -7.01 4.79 -8.78
C GLY A 51 -7.13 3.31 -9.13
N THR A 52 -8.36 2.81 -9.16
CA THR A 52 -8.67 1.45 -9.61
C THR A 52 -8.83 1.42 -11.13
N GLY A 53 -8.41 0.32 -11.77
CA GLY A 53 -8.48 0.15 -13.22
C GLY A 53 -9.91 0.04 -13.79
N TYR A 54 -10.94 -0.06 -12.94
CA TYR A 54 -12.30 -0.37 -13.38
C TYR A 54 -13.36 0.72 -13.16
N ASP A 55 -13.12 1.78 -12.37
CA ASP A 55 -14.14 2.81 -12.11
C ASP A 55 -13.61 4.24 -11.94
N LEU A 56 -12.34 4.53 -12.30
CA LEU A 56 -11.74 5.88 -12.25
C LEU A 56 -11.88 6.60 -10.90
N SER A 57 -12.20 5.88 -9.82
CA SER A 57 -12.29 6.45 -8.49
C SER A 57 -10.87 6.54 -7.92
N ASP A 58 -10.46 7.75 -7.58
CA ASP A 58 -9.22 7.99 -6.87
C ASP A 58 -9.29 7.35 -5.49
N LEU A 59 -8.47 6.33 -5.26
CA LEU A 59 -8.26 5.74 -3.94
C LEU A 59 -7.43 6.67 -3.06
N PHE A 60 -6.54 7.44 -3.69
CA PHE A 60 -5.60 8.31 -3.03
C PHE A 60 -5.17 9.42 -3.98
N ASP A 61 -5.23 10.66 -3.51
CA ASP A 61 -4.67 11.82 -4.19
C ASP A 61 -3.95 12.68 -3.14
N TYR A 62 -2.64 12.85 -3.29
CA TYR A 62 -1.83 13.55 -2.31
C TYR A 62 -0.59 14.18 -2.92
N ALA A 63 -0.21 15.34 -2.39
CA ALA A 63 1.02 16.04 -2.72
C ALA A 63 1.98 16.02 -1.54
N PHE A 64 3.15 15.43 -1.73
CA PHE A 64 4.24 15.41 -0.74
C PHE A 64 5.11 16.65 -0.93
N ILE A 65 5.29 17.41 0.15
CA ILE A 65 6.25 18.51 0.16
C ILE A 65 7.65 17.91 0.17
N VAL A 66 8.50 18.40 -0.72
CA VAL A 66 9.90 18.01 -0.80
C VAL A 66 10.73 18.95 0.07
N ASN A 67 11.61 18.39 0.88
CA ASN A 67 12.54 19.19 1.66
C ASN A 67 13.69 19.68 0.74
N ASP A 68 13.75 20.98 0.51
CA ASP A 68 14.73 21.67 -0.35
C ASP A 68 16.19 21.31 -0.04
N SER A 69 16.51 20.93 1.21
CA SER A 69 17.88 20.58 1.60
C SER A 69 18.33 19.23 1.07
N LEU A 70 17.38 18.32 0.77
CA LEU A 70 17.67 16.94 0.40
C LEU A 70 17.03 16.51 -0.91
N ASN A 71 16.09 17.30 -1.48
CA ASN A 71 15.21 16.90 -2.59
C ASN A 71 14.47 15.58 -2.32
N LEU A 72 14.09 15.36 -1.06
CA LEU A 72 13.40 14.15 -0.63
C LEU A 72 12.05 14.51 0.03
N PRO A 73 11.02 13.68 -0.16
CA PRO A 73 9.70 13.92 0.42
C PRO A 73 9.78 13.86 1.95
N ASP A 74 9.20 14.86 2.60
CA ASP A 74 9.09 14.90 4.06
C ASP A 74 7.88 14.07 4.56
N GLY A 75 8.00 13.47 5.74
CA GLY A 75 6.91 12.73 6.38
C GLY A 75 6.52 11.38 5.77
N MET A 76 7.22 10.88 4.75
CA MET A 76 6.94 9.58 4.10
C MET A 76 8.15 8.63 4.14
N THR A 77 7.87 7.32 4.19
CA THR A 77 8.92 6.29 4.01
C THR A 77 9.26 6.11 2.54
N TYR A 78 10.53 6.29 2.18
CA TYR A 78 11.04 6.04 0.84
C TYR A 78 12.39 5.32 0.88
N THR A 79 12.77 4.73 -0.25
CA THR A 79 14.14 4.26 -0.51
C THR A 79 14.68 5.02 -1.71
N SER A 80 15.90 5.55 -1.63
CA SER A 80 16.54 6.27 -2.74
C SER A 80 17.63 5.42 -3.41
N TYR A 81 17.71 5.55 -4.74
CA TYR A 81 18.74 4.95 -5.59
C TYR A 81 19.14 5.97 -6.67
N GLY A 82 20.20 6.74 -6.40
CA GLY A 82 20.63 7.83 -7.28
C GLY A 82 19.57 8.94 -7.37
N SER A 83 19.14 9.28 -8.58
CA SER A 83 18.06 10.25 -8.83
C SER A 83 16.65 9.67 -8.69
N GLN A 84 16.53 8.37 -8.39
CA GLN A 84 15.24 7.72 -8.23
C GLN A 84 14.90 7.52 -6.77
N ILE A 85 13.63 7.72 -6.43
CA ILE A 85 13.07 7.36 -5.14
C ILE A 85 11.92 6.37 -5.31
N TYR A 86 11.77 5.47 -4.36
CA TYR A 86 10.67 4.53 -4.27
C TYR A 86 9.83 4.89 -3.06
N LEU A 87 8.71 5.56 -3.31
CA LEU A 87 7.76 5.98 -2.28
C LEU A 87 6.92 4.79 -1.82
N GLY A 88 6.92 4.49 -0.52
CA GLY A 88 6.00 3.50 0.03
C GLY A 88 4.62 4.14 0.22
N LEU A 89 3.63 3.73 -0.57
CA LEU A 89 2.31 4.36 -0.56
C LEU A 89 1.38 3.72 0.47
N TYR A 90 1.09 2.42 0.31
CA TYR A 90 0.22 1.67 1.20
C TYR A 90 0.44 0.16 1.01
N ASN A 91 -0.18 -0.61 1.90
CA ASN A 91 -0.20 -2.06 1.86
C ASN A 91 -1.44 -2.54 1.12
N ILE A 92 -1.28 -3.50 0.21
CA ILE A 92 -2.39 -4.05 -0.59
C ILE A 92 -2.44 -5.57 -0.56
N TYR A 93 -3.63 -6.09 -0.85
CA TYR A 93 -3.83 -7.49 -1.18
C TYR A 93 -3.65 -7.70 -2.68
N LYS A 94 -3.24 -8.92 -3.10
CA LYS A 94 -2.79 -9.26 -4.45
C LYS A 94 -3.80 -8.99 -5.59
N THR A 95 -5.05 -8.66 -5.26
CA THR A 95 -6.17 -8.59 -6.19
C THR A 95 -6.41 -7.21 -6.81
N ASP A 96 -5.74 -6.17 -6.34
CA ASP A 96 -6.11 -4.80 -6.73
C ASP A 96 -5.32 -4.34 -7.95
N MET A 97 -6.00 -4.31 -9.11
CA MET A 97 -5.52 -3.66 -10.33
C MET A 97 -5.61 -2.14 -10.16
N ASN A 98 -4.54 -1.54 -9.62
CA ASN A 98 -4.45 -0.10 -9.39
C ASN A 98 -3.49 0.52 -10.40
N TYR A 99 -3.84 1.69 -10.92
CA TYR A 99 -2.87 2.55 -11.58
C TYR A 99 -2.30 3.56 -10.57
N TYR A 100 -1.12 4.09 -10.88
CA TYR A 100 -0.58 5.25 -10.19
C TYR A 100 -0.07 6.27 -11.21
N LYS A 101 -0.34 7.53 -10.91
CA LYS A 101 -0.01 8.70 -11.71
C LYS A 101 0.84 9.64 -10.86
N VAL A 102 2.00 10.02 -11.36
CA VAL A 102 2.94 10.91 -10.65
C VAL A 102 3.33 12.08 -11.51
N TRP A 103 3.32 13.28 -10.93
CA TRP A 103 3.90 14.47 -11.53
C TRP A 103 4.60 15.32 -10.47
N LEU A 104 5.53 16.14 -10.92
CA LEU A 104 6.36 16.98 -10.07
C LEU A 104 5.91 18.42 -10.21
N GLU A 105 5.94 19.17 -9.11
CA GLU A 105 5.72 20.62 -9.08
C GLU A 105 7.02 21.28 -8.63
N ASP A 106 7.49 22.29 -9.35
CA ASP A 106 8.64 23.09 -8.92
C ASP A 106 8.23 24.24 -7.99
N ALA A 107 9.22 25.02 -7.54
CA ALA A 107 8.99 26.14 -6.61
C ALA A 107 8.15 27.28 -7.21
N ASP A 108 8.08 27.39 -8.54
CA ASP A 108 7.27 28.38 -9.26
C ASP A 108 5.84 27.87 -9.52
N GLY A 109 5.57 26.59 -9.22
CA GLY A 109 4.29 25.93 -9.39
C GLY A 109 4.10 25.26 -10.75
N GLU A 110 5.14 25.19 -11.58
CA GLU A 110 5.08 24.52 -12.88
C GLU A 110 5.04 23.00 -12.71
N LEU A 111 4.17 22.34 -13.48
CA LEU A 111 3.94 20.91 -13.38
C LEU A 111 4.65 20.14 -14.49
N SER A 112 5.32 19.05 -14.13
CA SER A 112 5.85 18.10 -15.09
C SER A 112 4.74 17.29 -15.77
N GLU A 113 5.04 16.74 -16.95
CA GLU A 113 4.17 15.72 -17.56
C GLU A 113 3.96 14.52 -16.61
N PRO A 114 2.70 14.03 -16.45
CA PRO A 114 2.42 12.93 -15.56
C PRO A 114 2.91 11.59 -16.11
N LYS A 115 3.58 10.81 -15.25
CA LYS A 115 4.00 9.42 -15.52
C LYS A 115 2.98 8.44 -14.95
N TYR A 116 2.59 7.46 -15.75
CA TYR A 116 1.62 6.42 -15.40
C TYR A 116 2.28 5.07 -15.23
N PHE A 117 1.73 4.29 -14.31
CA PHE A 117 2.19 2.96 -14.01
C PHE A 117 1.00 2.07 -13.63
N TYR A 118 1.10 0.77 -13.95
CA TYR A 118 0.03 -0.22 -13.81
C TYR A 118 0.56 -1.50 -13.14
#